data_AF-A0AAU3P874-F1
#
_entry.id   AF-A0AAU3P874-F1
#
_cell.length_a   1.000
_cell.length_b   1.000
_cell.length_c   1.000
_cell.angle_alpha   90.00
_cell.angle_beta   90.00
_cell.angle_gamma   90.00
#
_symmetry.space_group_name_H-M   'P 1'
#
loop_
_entity.id
_entity.type
_entity.pdbx_description
1 polymer ?
#
loop_
_entity_poly.entity_id
_entity_poly.type
_entity_poly.pdbx_seq_one_letter_code
_entity_poly.pdbx_strand_id
1 'polypeptide(L)' 'MSVAPVGGTAVHDHVALAEIELCGELIIAASAADEDRLSADRIDEVLRVAEERWPRDEDPGES' A
#
# COMPACT_ATOMS: atom_id res chain seq x y z
N MET A 1 15.38 -20.28 -19.90
CA MET A 1 14.82 -19.05 -19.34
C MET A 1 15.07 -17.92 -20.34
N SER A 2 14.04 -17.41 -21.00
CA SER A 2 14.16 -16.29 -21.93
C SER A 2 13.80 -15.03 -21.16
N VAL A 3 14.77 -14.17 -20.89
CA VAL A 3 14.52 -12.86 -20.27
C VAL A 3 14.11 -11.92 -21.40
N ALA A 4 12.84 -11.51 -21.40
CA ALA A 4 12.35 -10.50 -22.33
C ALA A 4 13.17 -9.20 -22.16
N PRO A 5 13.41 -8.44 -23.24
CA PRO A 5 14.14 -7.19 -23.13
C PRO A 5 13.38 -6.26 -22.19
N VAL A 6 14.06 -5.74 -21.18
CA VAL A 6 13.56 -4.64 -20.35
C VAL A 6 13.38 -3.44 -21.29
N GLY A 7 12.17 -3.32 -21.83
CA GLY A 7 11.80 -2.24 -22.73
C GLY A 7 11.93 -0.93 -21.97
N GLY A 8 12.94 -0.14 -22.32
CA GLY A 8 13.14 1.19 -21.77
C GLY A 8 11.92 2.07 -22.06
N THR A 9 11.11 2.33 -21.03
CA THR A 9 10.06 3.37 -21.02
C THR A 9 9.82 3.94 -19.60
N ALA A 10 10.78 3.84 -18.68
CA ALA A 10 10.55 4.28 -17.30
C ALA A 10 11.59 5.31 -16.83
N VAL A 11 12.03 6.21 -17.71
CA VAL A 11 12.53 7.52 -17.25
C VAL A 11 11.29 8.28 -16.77
N HIS A 12 10.87 7.96 -15.56
CA HIS A 12 10.17 8.84 -14.63
C HIS A 12 8.87 9.48 -15.14
N ASP A 13 7.74 8.81 -14.93
CA ASP A 13 6.49 9.54 -14.73
C ASP A 13 6.69 10.43 -13.48
N HIS A 14 7.00 11.70 -13.73
CA HIS A 14 7.26 12.68 -12.68
C HIS A 14 6.07 12.83 -11.74
N VAL A 15 4.85 12.55 -12.21
CA VAL A 15 3.65 12.54 -11.38
C VAL A 15 3.67 11.35 -10.43
N ALA A 16 3.91 10.14 -10.94
CA ALA A 16 4.00 8.94 -10.11
C ALA A 16 5.13 9.02 -9.08
N LEU A 17 6.27 9.61 -9.43
CA LEU A 17 7.37 9.81 -8.49
C LEU A 17 7.05 10.84 -7.42
N ALA A 18 6.42 11.95 -7.80
CA ALA A 18 5.95 12.95 -6.84
C ALA A 18 4.90 12.35 -5.89
N GLU A 19 4.04 11.46 -6.39
CA GLU A 19 3.06 10.73 -5.57
C GLU A 19 3.73 9.76 -4.59
N ILE A 20 4.74 9.00 -5.03
CA ILE A 20 5.50 8.11 -4.15
C ILE A 20 6.23 8.91 -3.06
N GLU A 21 6.87 10.02 -3.42
CA GLU A 21 7.58 10.89 -2.48
C GLU A 21 6.62 11.51 -1.45
N LEU A 22 5.46 12.01 -1.92
CA LEU A 22 4.41 12.54 -1.05
C LEU A 22 3.83 11.46 -0.11
N CYS A 23 3.54 10.26 -0.62
CA CYS A 23 3.04 9.15 0.19
C CYS A 23 4.06 8.73 1.26
N GLY A 24 5.36 8.71 0.93
CA GLY A 24 6.43 8.43 1.89
C GLY A 24 6.47 9.44 3.04
N GLU A 25 6.43 10.74 2.72
CA GLU A 25 6.38 11.81 3.71
C GLU A 25 5.15 11.71 4.62
N LEU A 26 3.98 11.39 4.06
CA LEU A 26 2.73 11.24 4.84
C LEU A 26 2.77 10.04 5.78
N ILE A 27 3.36 8.90 5.38
CA ILE A 27 3.53 7.72 6.26
C ILE A 27 4.43 8.07 7.45
N ILE A 28 5.52 8.78 7.20
CA ILE A 28 6.46 9.21 8.25
C ILE A 28 5.78 10.20 9.19
N ALA A 29 5.09 11.21 8.65
CA ALA A 29 4.36 12.19 9.45
C ALA A 29 3.28 11.52 10.30
N ALA A 30 2.51 10.58 9.74
CA ALA A 30 1.49 9.84 10.48
C ALA A 30 2.10 8.91 11.56
N SER A 31 3.24 8.27 11.27
CA SER A 31 3.92 7.39 12.24
C SER A 31 4.64 8.15 13.35
N ALA A 32 5.04 9.40 13.10
CA ALA A 32 5.68 10.29 14.07
C ALA A 32 4.67 11.15 14.83
N ALA A 33 3.41 11.20 14.40
CA ALA A 33 2.35 11.84 15.16
C ALA A 33 2.17 11.10 16.49
N ASP A 34 2.09 11.86 17.59
CA ASP A 34 1.86 11.37 18.95
C ASP A 34 0.38 10.94 19.15
N GLU A 35 -0.13 10.12 18.23
CA GLU A 35 -1.45 9.53 18.36
C GLU A 35 -1.39 8.22 19.13
N ASP A 36 -2.36 8.00 20.01
CA ASP A 36 -2.50 6.74 20.71
C ASP A 36 -2.67 5.59 19.72
N ARG A 37 -1.97 4.47 19.96
CA ARG A 37 -2.19 3.26 19.19
C ARG A 37 -3.67 2.86 19.26
N LEU A 38 -4.23 2.52 18.11
CA LEU A 38 -5.56 1.93 18.06
C LEU A 38 -5.65 0.72 18.99
N SER A 39 -6.77 0.57 19.70
CA SER A 39 -7.05 -0.64 20.45
C SER A 39 -7.22 -1.83 19.50
N ALA A 40 -6.99 -3.04 20.01
CA ALA A 40 -7.17 -4.26 19.23
C ALA A 40 -8.59 -4.36 18.64
N ASP A 41 -9.63 -4.08 19.44
CA ASP A 41 -11.02 -4.11 18.98
C ASP A 41 -11.26 -3.13 17.82
N ARG A 42 -10.62 -1.95 17.85
CA ARG A 42 -10.77 -0.94 16.79
C ARG A 42 -9.99 -1.33 15.54
N ILE A 43 -8.84 -1.98 15.68
CA ILE A 43 -8.09 -2.54 14.55
C ILE A 43 -8.95 -3.60 13.85
N ASP A 44 -9.54 -4.53 14.59
CA ASP A 44 -10.39 -5.59 14.03
C ASP A 44 -11.61 -5.01 13.29
N GLU A 45 -12.25 -3.97 13.86
CA GLU A 45 -13.35 -3.26 13.20
C GLU A 45 -12.92 -2.65 11.86
N VAL A 46 -11.76 -1.96 11.84
CA VAL A 46 -11.23 -1.34 10.63
C VAL A 46 -10.86 -2.38 9.58
N LEU A 47 -10.22 -3.48 9.98
CA LEU A 47 -9.86 -4.57 9.08
C LEU A 47 -11.10 -5.22 8.44
N ARG A 48 -12.17 -5.44 9.22
CA ARG A 48 -13.43 -5.97 8.70
C ARG A 48 -14.09 -5.02 7.69
N VAL A 49 -14.07 -3.70 7.96
CA VAL A 49 -14.58 -2.69 7.01
C VAL A 49 -13.73 -2.64 5.74
N ALA A 50 -12.42 -2.83 5.87
CA ALA A 50 -11.52 -2.87 4.73
C ALA A 50 -11.81 -4.09 3.84
N GLU A 51 -12.01 -5.27 4.42
CA GLU A 51 -12.37 -6.50 3.70
C GLU A 51 -13.72 -6.37 2.97
N GLU A 52 -14.71 -5.70 3.55
CA GLU A 52 -16.01 -5.47 2.92
C GLU A 52 -15.92 -4.48 1.74
N ARG A 53 -15.05 -3.47 1.84
CA ARG A 53 -14.89 -2.42 0.81
C ARG A 53 -13.92 -2.83 -0.30
N TRP A 54 -12.90 -3.58 0.05
CA TRP A 54 -11.88 -4.12 -0.82
C TRP A 54 -11.77 -5.61 -0.53
N PRO A 55 -12.70 -6.43 -1.07
CA PRO A 55 -12.56 -7.86 -0.97
C PRO A 55 -11.19 -8.19 -1.52
N ARG A 56 -10.34 -8.78 -0.67
CA ARG A 56 -9.02 -9.22 -1.10
C ARG A 56 -9.28 -10.18 -2.25
N ASP A 57 -8.77 -9.85 -3.44
CA ASP A 57 -8.81 -10.79 -4.56
C ASP A 57 -8.26 -12.11 -4.02
N GLU A 58 -9.13 -13.13 -4.00
CA GLU A 58 -8.86 -14.43 -3.40
C GLU A 58 -7.52 -14.92 -3.94
N ASP A 59 -6.50 -15.03 -3.07
CA ASP A 59 -5.18 -15.50 -3.48
C ASP A 59 -5.36 -16.95 -3.96
N PRO A 60 -5.22 -17.23 -5.28
CA PRO A 60 -5.51 -18.56 -5.80
C PRO A 60 -4.31 -19.44 -5.51
N GLY A 61 -4.14 -19.86 -4.26
CA GLY A 61 -2.82 -20.34 -3.85
C GLY A 61 -2.68 -21.04 -2.51
N GLU A 62 -3.71 -21.70 -1.98
CA GLU A 62 -3.47 -22.73 -0.96
C GLU A 62 -4.20 -24.02 -1.36
N SER A 63 -3.42 -24.97 -1.91
CA SER A 63 -3.78 -26.39 -2.15
C SER A 63 -2.94 -27.28 -1.25
#